data_AF-A0A1S1TUM7-F1
#
_entry.id   AF-A0A1S1TUM7-F1
#
_cell.length_a   1.000
_cell.length_b   1.000
_cell.length_c   1.000
_cell.angle_alpha   90.00
_cell.angle_beta   90.00
_cell.angle_gamma   90.00
#
_symmetry.space_group_name_H-M   'P 1'
#
loop_
_entity.id
_entity.type
_entity.pdbx_description
1 polymer ?
#
loop_
_entity_poly.entity_id
_entity_poly.type
_entity_poly.pdbx_seq_one_letter_code
_entity_poly.pdbx_strand_id
1 'polypeptide(L)'
;MAPSPSIPKAAFWMALSIASFLAMSVAGRETTAALNVFQVLELRSVIGFLILLPLVMMSGGFAAMRTERPLAHLARNVIHYAGQAAWLFALTLIPLAVLISIEFTTPIWTAILAVSFLGERLSKPRLAAIVLGLIGVVIIVRPSAGSMDPGHLVVLGAAMCFGISMVLVKSMTRTESVVRIIFWMLIIQSAVGLVPALYEWRNPGLALWPWIVVIAFTGMSSHFCLARALAYADATIISPMDFLRVPLSALVGWLLYHEQIDIFTAGGAMLILMGNLLNLQRKAPLPSEVAAS
;
A
#
# COMPACT_ATOMS: atom_id res chain seq x y z
N MET A 1 -1.18 19.85 19.27
CA MET A 1 -1.90 20.77 18.38
C MET A 1 -2.00 20.13 17.01
N ALA A 2 -3.20 19.95 16.46
CA ALA A 2 -3.33 19.45 15.08
C ALA A 2 -2.70 20.47 14.12
N PRO A 3 -1.92 20.03 13.11
CA PRO A 3 -1.31 20.96 12.17
C PRO A 3 -2.39 21.73 11.39
N SER A 4 -2.11 23.01 11.08
CA SER A 4 -3.02 23.82 10.26
C SER A 4 -3.17 23.20 8.85
N PRO A 5 -4.40 23.14 8.30
CA PRO A 5 -4.65 22.62 6.96
C PRO A 5 -3.78 23.33 5.89
N SER A 6 -3.19 22.56 4.98
CA SER A 6 -2.29 23.09 3.95
C SER A 6 -2.14 22.10 2.78
N ILE A 7 -2.73 22.44 1.63
CA ILE A 7 -2.65 21.62 0.41
C ILE A 7 -1.20 21.42 -0.07
N PRO A 8 -0.31 22.44 -0.11
CA PRO A 8 1.07 22.25 -0.54
C PRO A 8 1.85 21.28 0.37
N LYS A 9 1.64 21.36 1.69
CA LYS A 9 2.28 20.42 2.64
C LYS A 9 1.74 19.02 2.47
N ALA A 10 0.42 18.87 2.29
CA ALA A 10 -0.20 17.59 1.99
C ALA A 10 0.35 16.96 0.70
N ALA A 11 0.45 17.74 -0.38
CA ALA A 11 1.02 17.30 -1.65
C ALA A 11 2.50 16.89 -1.53
N PHE A 12 3.30 17.64 -0.76
CA PHE A 12 4.70 17.28 -0.47
C PHE A 12 4.79 15.92 0.25
N TRP A 13 4.00 15.71 1.29
CA TRP A 13 3.98 14.42 2.00
C TRP A 13 3.47 13.28 1.12
N MET A 14 2.51 13.55 0.23
CA MET A 14 2.06 12.56 -0.76
C MET A 14 3.13 12.23 -1.78
N ALA A 15 3.87 13.21 -2.28
CA ALA A 15 4.99 12.96 -3.19
C ALA A 15 6.04 12.05 -2.54
N LEU A 16 6.38 12.28 -1.26
CA LEU A 16 7.28 11.40 -0.50
C LEU A 16 6.71 9.99 -0.29
N SER A 17 5.40 9.88 -0.05
CA SER A 17 4.71 8.60 0.07
C SER A 17 4.81 7.80 -1.24
N ILE A 18 4.48 8.43 -2.36
CA ILE A 18 4.52 7.81 -3.69
C ILE A 18 5.96 7.45 -4.06
N ALA A 19 6.92 8.34 -3.83
CA ALA A 19 8.33 8.05 -4.05
C ALA A 19 8.79 6.85 -3.21
N SER A 20 8.34 6.74 -1.94
CA SER A 20 8.63 5.58 -1.09
C SER A 20 8.03 4.30 -1.66
N PHE A 21 6.77 4.30 -2.12
CA PHE A 21 6.15 3.13 -2.73
C PHE A 21 6.84 2.69 -4.03
N LEU A 22 7.23 3.64 -4.88
CA LEU A 22 7.95 3.33 -6.12
C LEU A 22 9.35 2.79 -5.82
N ALA A 23 10.08 3.40 -4.87
CA ALA A 23 11.37 2.90 -4.41
C ALA A 23 11.26 1.51 -3.77
N MET A 24 10.18 1.23 -3.03
CA MET A 24 9.87 -0.10 -2.49
C MET A 24 9.67 -1.12 -3.62
N SER A 25 9.02 -0.73 -4.71
CA SER A 25 8.78 -1.60 -5.87
C SER A 25 10.07 -1.94 -6.61
N VAL A 26 10.92 -0.94 -6.84
CA VAL A 26 12.26 -1.14 -7.42
C VAL A 26 13.11 -2.02 -6.50
N ALA A 27 13.24 -1.65 -5.23
CA ALA A 27 14.02 -2.44 -4.27
C ALA A 27 13.49 -3.88 -4.10
N GLY A 28 12.16 -4.06 -4.15
CA GLY A 28 11.53 -5.36 -4.18
C GLY A 28 11.99 -6.19 -5.37
N ARG A 29 12.02 -5.62 -6.57
CA ARG A 29 12.46 -6.32 -7.79
C ARG A 29 13.96 -6.63 -7.76
N GLU A 30 14.79 -5.66 -7.38
CA GLU A 30 16.24 -5.86 -7.27
C GLU A 30 16.61 -6.93 -6.24
N THR A 31 15.90 -6.97 -5.10
CA THR A 31 16.16 -7.98 -4.06
C THR A 31 15.63 -9.35 -4.44
N THR A 32 14.42 -9.43 -5.01
CA THR A 32 13.81 -10.72 -5.42
C THR A 32 14.45 -11.34 -6.66
N ALA A 33 15.28 -10.59 -7.40
CA ALA A 33 16.12 -11.14 -8.46
C ALA A 33 17.20 -12.10 -7.95
N ALA A 34 17.59 -11.99 -6.67
CA ALA A 34 18.67 -12.80 -6.08
C ALA A 34 18.28 -13.54 -4.80
N LEU A 35 17.27 -13.05 -4.07
CA LEU A 35 16.81 -13.60 -2.80
C LEU A 35 15.37 -14.11 -2.91
N ASN A 36 15.05 -15.14 -2.13
CA ASN A 36 13.68 -15.61 -2.02
C ASN A 36 12.79 -14.54 -1.34
N VAL A 37 11.53 -14.45 -1.75
CA VAL A 37 10.54 -13.51 -1.19
C VAL A 37 10.45 -13.59 0.34
N PHE A 38 10.47 -14.79 0.93
CA PHE A 38 10.42 -14.95 2.38
C PHE A 38 11.64 -14.34 3.06
N GLN A 39 12.82 -14.50 2.46
CA GLN A 39 14.06 -13.92 2.95
C GLN A 39 14.04 -12.38 2.89
N VAL A 40 13.54 -11.81 1.78
CA VAL A 40 13.39 -10.36 1.63
C VAL A 40 12.45 -9.79 2.71
N LEU A 41 11.32 -10.47 2.95
CA LEU A 41 10.35 -10.06 3.98
C LEU A 41 10.90 -10.21 5.39
N GLU A 42 11.73 -11.21 5.66
CA GLU A 42 12.38 -11.39 6.96
C GLU A 42 13.38 -10.26 7.23
N LEU A 43 14.28 -10.00 6.28
CA LEU A 43 15.23 -8.89 6.37
C LEU A 43 14.51 -7.55 6.55
N ARG A 44 13.43 -7.33 5.79
CA ARG A 44 12.57 -6.15 5.93
C ARG A 44 11.99 -6.02 7.34
N SER A 45 11.51 -7.12 7.93
CA SER A 45 10.88 -7.11 9.25
C SER A 45 11.89 -6.84 10.35
N VAL A 46 13.06 -7.48 10.29
CA VAL A 46 14.15 -7.30 11.28
C VAL A 46 14.74 -5.89 11.21
N ILE A 47 15.10 -5.42 10.01
CA ILE A 47 15.66 -4.07 9.85
C ILE A 47 14.60 -3.01 10.14
N GLY A 48 13.36 -3.23 9.70
CA GLY A 48 12.23 -2.36 10.03
C GLY A 48 12.03 -2.23 11.54
N PHE A 49 12.18 -3.32 12.29
CA PHE A 49 12.11 -3.29 13.75
C PHE A 49 13.19 -2.39 14.35
N LEU A 50 14.43 -2.53 13.88
CA LEU A 50 15.54 -1.68 14.33
C LEU A 50 15.28 -0.19 14.06
N ILE A 51 14.74 0.14 12.89
CA ILE A 51 14.40 1.53 12.53
C ILE A 51 13.22 2.04 13.37
N LEU A 52 12.30 1.18 13.79
CA LEU A 52 11.16 1.56 14.63
C LEU A 52 11.55 1.78 16.11
N LEU A 53 12.65 1.19 16.59
CA LEU A 53 13.05 1.25 18.00
C LEU A 53 13.07 2.66 18.61
N PRO A 54 13.63 3.70 17.97
CA PRO A 54 13.60 5.06 18.51
C PRO A 54 12.17 5.56 18.78
N LEU A 55 11.24 5.30 17.86
CA LEU A 55 9.83 5.65 18.02
C LEU A 55 9.16 4.88 19.17
N VAL A 56 9.52 3.61 19.36
CA VAL A 56 9.05 2.80 20.49
C VAL A 56 9.53 3.42 21.81
N MET A 57 10.81 3.77 21.91
CA MET A 57 11.37 4.39 23.12
C MET A 57 10.72 5.74 23.42
N MET A 58 10.53 6.58 22.40
CA MET A 58 9.83 7.87 22.54
C MET A 58 8.34 7.72 22.92
N SER A 59 7.73 6.58 22.64
CA SER A 59 6.31 6.30 22.92
C SER A 59 6.07 5.64 24.29
N GLY A 60 7.07 5.63 25.18
CA GLY A 60 6.99 5.00 26.50
C GLY A 60 7.61 3.59 26.58
N GLY A 61 8.44 3.22 25.59
CA GLY A 61 9.19 1.97 25.58
C GLY A 61 8.36 0.72 25.33
N PHE A 62 8.96 -0.46 25.54
CA PHE A 62 8.31 -1.76 25.28
C PHE A 62 7.06 -1.99 26.14
N ALA A 63 6.99 -1.39 27.33
CA ALA A 63 5.80 -1.47 28.19
C ALA A 63 4.56 -0.87 27.51
N ALA A 64 4.73 0.24 26.77
CA ALA A 64 3.66 0.88 26.02
C ALA A 64 3.18 0.06 24.79
N MET A 65 3.96 -0.96 24.38
CA MET A 65 3.64 -1.82 23.24
C MET A 65 2.79 -3.04 23.62
N ARG A 66 2.48 -3.24 24.91
CA ARG A 66 1.54 -4.29 25.36
C ARG A 66 0.16 -4.05 24.73
N THR A 67 -0.48 -5.13 24.29
CA THR A 67 -1.79 -5.09 23.64
C THR A 67 -2.76 -6.03 24.35
N GLU A 68 -4.02 -5.61 24.43
CA GLU A 68 -5.14 -6.44 24.89
C GLU A 68 -5.80 -7.19 23.73
N ARG A 69 -5.36 -6.96 22.48
CA ARG A 69 -5.95 -7.53 21.26
C ARG A 69 -4.95 -8.39 20.46
N PRO A 70 -4.21 -9.34 21.08
CA PRO A 70 -3.17 -10.11 20.40
C PRO A 70 -3.69 -10.90 19.19
N LEU A 71 -4.90 -11.45 19.28
CA LEU A 71 -5.54 -12.18 18.17
C LEU A 71 -5.84 -11.27 16.97
N ALA A 72 -6.22 -10.01 17.21
CA ALA A 72 -6.44 -9.05 16.13
C ALA A 72 -5.13 -8.71 15.42
N HIS A 73 -4.04 -8.53 16.17
CA HIS A 73 -2.71 -8.36 15.60
C HIS A 73 -2.29 -9.61 14.80
N LEU A 74 -2.46 -10.81 15.34
CA LEU A 74 -2.10 -12.05 14.66
C LEU A 74 -2.85 -12.20 13.33
N ALA A 75 -4.19 -12.13 13.37
CA ALA A 75 -5.02 -12.28 12.17
C ALA A 75 -4.66 -11.23 11.11
N ARG A 76 -4.58 -9.94 11.50
CA ARG A 76 -4.23 -8.85 10.59
C ARG A 76 -2.85 -9.07 9.97
N ASN A 77 -1.86 -9.47 10.77
CA ASN A 77 -0.47 -9.54 10.32
C ASN A 77 -0.19 -10.78 9.47
N VAL A 78 -0.85 -11.91 9.74
CA VAL A 78 -0.77 -13.10 8.87
C VAL A 78 -1.37 -12.80 7.50
N ILE A 79 -2.56 -12.20 7.47
CA ILE A 79 -3.22 -11.83 6.20
C ILE A 79 -2.38 -10.79 5.43
N HIS A 80 -1.86 -9.78 6.13
CA HIS A 80 -0.98 -8.79 5.51
C HIS A 80 0.34 -9.39 5.03
N TYR A 81 0.93 -10.33 5.77
CA TYR A 81 2.15 -11.03 5.36
C TYR A 81 1.92 -11.83 4.08
N ALA A 82 0.82 -12.59 4.01
CA ALA A 82 0.43 -13.34 2.81
C ALA A 82 0.25 -12.40 1.62
N GLY A 83 -0.41 -11.26 1.81
CA GLY A 83 -0.55 -10.22 0.77
C GLY A 83 0.80 -9.67 0.30
N GLN A 84 1.73 -9.37 1.22
CA GLN A 84 3.06 -8.88 0.86
C GLN A 84 3.90 -9.93 0.12
N ALA A 85 3.85 -11.19 0.57
CA ALA A 85 4.55 -12.29 -0.08
C ALA A 85 4.01 -12.51 -1.49
N ALA A 86 2.68 -12.56 -1.65
CA ALA A 86 2.03 -12.64 -2.95
C ALA A 86 2.39 -11.45 -3.85
N TRP A 87 2.39 -10.23 -3.31
CA TRP A 87 2.73 -9.02 -4.08
C TRP A 87 4.19 -9.03 -4.56
N LEU A 88 5.16 -9.36 -3.68
CA LEU A 88 6.57 -9.49 -4.06
C LEU A 88 6.81 -10.65 -5.04
N PHE A 89 6.06 -11.74 -4.89
CA PHE A 89 6.12 -12.84 -5.85
C PHE A 89 5.58 -12.43 -7.22
N ALA A 90 4.41 -11.79 -7.27
CA ALA A 90 3.83 -11.27 -8.51
C ALA A 90 4.72 -10.22 -9.19
N LEU A 91 5.46 -9.42 -8.42
CA LEU A 91 6.44 -8.46 -8.94
C LEU A 91 7.52 -9.11 -9.81
N THR A 92 7.81 -10.41 -9.60
CA THR A 92 8.75 -11.19 -10.44
C THR A 92 8.12 -11.73 -11.72
N LEU A 93 6.79 -11.74 -11.82
CA LEU A 93 6.05 -12.37 -12.91
C LEU A 93 5.52 -11.36 -13.94
N ILE A 94 5.12 -10.17 -13.48
CA ILE A 94 4.43 -9.18 -14.32
C ILE A 94 5.07 -7.79 -14.27
N PRO A 95 4.85 -6.96 -15.31
CA PRO A 95 5.36 -5.59 -15.36
C PRO A 95 4.88 -4.72 -14.19
N LEU A 96 5.69 -3.72 -13.80
CA LEU A 96 5.38 -2.82 -12.69
C LEU A 96 4.04 -2.10 -12.88
N ALA A 97 3.80 -1.58 -14.08
CA ALA A 97 2.56 -0.87 -14.38
C ALA A 97 1.31 -1.74 -14.14
N VAL A 98 1.38 -3.01 -14.55
CA VAL A 98 0.27 -3.97 -14.44
C VAL A 98 0.08 -4.39 -12.98
N LEU A 99 1.18 -4.70 -12.28
CA LEU A 99 1.18 -5.04 -10.85
C LEU A 99 0.49 -3.96 -10.02
N ILE A 100 0.96 -2.71 -10.14
CA ILE A 100 0.42 -1.59 -9.38
C ILE A 100 -1.03 -1.34 -9.77
N SER A 101 -1.37 -1.42 -11.06
CA SER A 101 -2.76 -1.24 -11.49
C SER A 101 -3.71 -2.25 -10.84
N ILE A 102 -3.38 -3.54 -10.83
CA ILE A 102 -4.23 -4.54 -10.18
C ILE A 102 -4.27 -4.32 -8.65
N GLU A 103 -3.15 -3.95 -8.03
CA GLU A 103 -3.09 -3.62 -6.61
C GLU A 103 -4.06 -2.48 -6.24
N PHE A 104 -4.28 -1.52 -7.14
CA PHE A 104 -5.27 -0.44 -6.99
C PHE A 104 -6.73 -0.92 -6.90
N THR A 105 -7.00 -2.22 -6.97
CA THR A 105 -8.30 -2.81 -6.58
C THR A 105 -8.47 -2.95 -5.05
N THR A 106 -7.42 -2.76 -4.25
CA THR A 106 -7.46 -2.81 -2.76
C THR A 106 -8.59 -1.96 -2.14
N PRO A 107 -8.87 -0.72 -2.58
CA PRO A 107 -9.98 0.07 -2.07
C PRO A 107 -11.36 -0.56 -2.29
N ILE A 108 -11.52 -1.38 -3.33
CA ILE A 108 -12.76 -2.11 -3.64
C ILE A 108 -13.01 -3.17 -2.56
N TRP A 109 -12.00 -4.01 -2.31
CA TRP A 109 -12.05 -5.02 -1.26
C TRP A 109 -12.28 -4.40 0.11
N THR A 110 -11.56 -3.31 0.41
CA THR A 110 -11.73 -2.53 1.64
C THR A 110 -13.17 -2.04 1.79
N ALA A 111 -13.75 -1.48 0.73
CA ALA A 111 -15.10 -0.92 0.73
C ALA A 111 -16.16 -2.01 0.98
N ILE A 112 -16.08 -3.13 0.26
CA ILE A 112 -17.00 -4.27 0.43
C ILE A 112 -16.95 -4.77 1.88
N LEU A 113 -15.74 -5.01 2.39
CA LEU A 113 -15.54 -5.52 3.74
C LEU A 113 -15.95 -4.51 4.82
N ALA A 114 -15.73 -3.21 4.60
CA ALA A 114 -16.18 -2.18 5.53
C ALA A 114 -17.72 -2.11 5.62
N VAL A 115 -18.43 -2.25 4.51
CA VAL A 115 -19.91 -2.32 4.54
C VAL A 115 -20.36 -3.56 5.30
N SER A 116 -19.78 -4.73 4.98
CA SER A 116 -20.20 -6.01 5.55
C SER A 116 -19.88 -6.16 7.05
N PHE A 117 -18.70 -5.72 7.49
CA PHE A 117 -18.20 -5.98 8.85
C PHE A 117 -18.22 -4.77 9.78
N LEU A 118 -18.16 -3.55 9.25
CA LEU A 118 -18.18 -2.31 10.05
C LEU A 118 -19.54 -1.59 9.99
N GLY A 119 -20.48 -2.06 9.18
CA GLY A 119 -21.80 -1.44 9.01
C GLY A 119 -21.76 -0.05 8.34
N GLU A 120 -20.68 0.25 7.63
CA GLU A 120 -20.52 1.53 6.95
C GLU A 120 -21.44 1.62 5.71
N ARG A 121 -21.87 2.84 5.37
CA ARG A 121 -22.61 3.09 4.13
C ARG A 121 -21.66 3.58 3.04
N LEU A 122 -21.76 2.99 1.85
CA LEU A 122 -21.01 3.48 0.69
C LEU A 122 -21.65 4.76 0.15
N SER A 123 -20.87 5.85 0.07
CA SER A 123 -21.34 7.07 -0.58
C SER A 123 -21.31 6.89 -2.10
N LYS A 124 -22.25 7.53 -2.82
CA LYS A 124 -22.30 7.51 -4.29
C LYS A 124 -20.97 7.91 -4.96
N PRO A 125 -20.25 8.95 -4.48
CA PRO A 125 -18.94 9.30 -5.03
C PRO A 125 -17.89 8.19 -4.85
N ARG A 126 -17.89 7.52 -3.70
CA ARG A 126 -16.96 6.40 -3.44
C ARG A 126 -17.23 5.21 -4.35
N LEU A 127 -18.51 4.91 -4.60
CA LEU A 127 -18.91 3.88 -5.56
C LEU A 127 -18.47 4.24 -6.99
N ALA A 128 -18.66 5.48 -7.41
CA ALA A 128 -18.21 5.94 -8.73
C ALA A 128 -16.68 5.84 -8.89
N ALA A 129 -15.91 6.22 -7.88
CA ALA A 129 -14.45 6.10 -7.90
C ALA A 129 -13.98 4.65 -7.99
N ILE A 130 -14.65 3.73 -7.27
CA ILE A 130 -14.40 2.28 -7.36
C ILE A 130 -14.65 1.75 -8.78
N VAL A 131 -15.78 2.13 -9.38
CA VAL A 131 -16.15 1.69 -10.74
C VAL A 131 -15.15 2.23 -11.77
N LEU A 132 -14.81 3.52 -11.70
CA LEU A 132 -13.82 4.12 -12.59
C LEU A 132 -12.43 3.49 -12.43
N GLY A 133 -12.02 3.21 -11.19
CA GLY A 133 -10.79 2.47 -10.90
C GLY A 133 -10.80 1.08 -11.55
N LEU A 134 -11.88 0.33 -11.42
CA LEU A 134 -12.02 -0.99 -12.02
C LEU A 134 -11.94 -0.95 -13.56
N ILE A 135 -12.57 0.05 -14.19
CA ILE A 135 -12.46 0.25 -15.65
C ILE A 135 -11.00 0.50 -16.05
N GLY A 136 -10.29 1.36 -15.32
CA GLY A 136 -8.87 1.61 -15.54
C GLY A 136 -8.02 0.33 -15.44
N VAL A 137 -8.27 -0.49 -14.41
CA VAL A 137 -7.59 -1.79 -14.22
C VAL A 137 -7.84 -2.71 -15.40
N VAL A 138 -9.09 -2.87 -15.84
CA VAL A 138 -9.44 -3.74 -16.98
C VAL A 138 -8.76 -3.29 -18.28
N ILE A 139 -8.68 -1.97 -18.52
CA ILE A 139 -8.01 -1.40 -19.69
C ILE A 139 -6.50 -1.70 -19.68
N ILE A 140 -5.85 -1.60 -18.51
CA ILE A 140 -4.40 -1.84 -18.38
C ILE A 140 -4.08 -3.33 -18.47
N VAL A 141 -4.83 -4.16 -17.73
CA VAL A 141 -4.55 -5.61 -17.63
C VAL A 141 -4.90 -6.34 -18.92
N ARG A 142 -5.94 -5.90 -19.63
CA ARG A 142 -6.50 -6.55 -20.83
C ARG A 142 -6.56 -8.07 -20.71
N PRO A 143 -7.48 -8.61 -19.89
CA PRO A 143 -7.67 -10.04 -19.84
C PRO A 143 -8.09 -10.53 -21.23
N SER A 144 -7.17 -11.19 -21.95
CA SER A 144 -7.47 -11.86 -23.21
C SER A 144 -7.99 -13.26 -22.90
N ALA A 145 -8.98 -13.73 -23.68
CA ALA A 145 -9.50 -15.08 -23.57
C ALA A 145 -8.46 -16.08 -24.10
N GLY A 146 -7.41 -16.35 -23.31
CA GLY A 146 -6.35 -17.30 -23.69
C GLY A 146 -5.05 -17.19 -22.88
N SER A 147 -4.76 -16.07 -22.22
CA SER A 147 -3.49 -15.86 -21.49
C SER A 147 -3.70 -15.17 -20.14
N MET A 148 -4.35 -15.86 -19.19
CA MET A 148 -4.40 -15.36 -17.81
C MET A 148 -3.03 -15.58 -17.16
N ASP A 149 -2.22 -14.53 -17.09
CA ASP A 149 -0.92 -14.58 -16.41
C ASP A 149 -1.13 -14.92 -14.92
N PRO A 150 -0.45 -15.95 -14.37
CA PRO A 150 -0.53 -16.28 -12.95
C PRO A 150 -0.25 -15.09 -12.03
N GLY A 151 0.65 -14.19 -12.43
CA GLY A 151 0.98 -12.97 -11.69
C GLY A 151 -0.22 -12.05 -11.50
N HIS A 152 -1.15 -11.98 -12.47
CA HIS A 152 -2.38 -11.20 -12.34
C HIS A 152 -3.28 -11.71 -11.20
N LEU A 153 -3.44 -13.04 -11.10
CA LEU A 153 -4.25 -13.66 -10.06
C LEU A 153 -3.61 -13.53 -8.68
N VAL A 154 -2.28 -13.69 -8.62
CA VAL A 154 -1.52 -13.55 -7.37
C VAL A 154 -1.64 -12.13 -6.82
N VAL A 155 -1.44 -11.09 -7.64
CA VAL A 155 -1.54 -9.69 -7.16
C VAL A 155 -2.98 -9.29 -6.84
N LEU A 156 -3.98 -9.87 -7.53
CA LEU A 156 -5.39 -9.68 -7.16
C LEU A 156 -5.68 -10.27 -5.78
N GLY A 157 -5.15 -11.46 -5.49
CA GLY A 157 -5.20 -12.06 -4.15
C GLY A 157 -4.48 -11.21 -3.10
N ALA A 158 -3.33 -10.61 -3.46
CA ALA A 158 -2.62 -9.67 -2.59
C ALA A 158 -3.47 -8.43 -2.27
N ALA A 159 -4.12 -7.84 -3.28
CA ALA A 159 -5.00 -6.68 -3.10
C ALA A 159 -6.18 -6.98 -2.16
N MET A 160 -6.75 -8.18 -2.23
CA MET A 160 -7.78 -8.64 -1.30
C MET A 160 -7.23 -8.75 0.13
N CYS A 161 -6.06 -9.36 0.31
CA CYS A 161 -5.38 -9.44 1.61
C CYS A 161 -5.11 -8.07 2.21
N PHE A 162 -4.64 -7.11 1.41
CA PHE A 162 -4.44 -5.73 1.83
C PHE A 162 -5.76 -5.07 2.23
N GLY A 163 -6.84 -5.29 1.48
CA GLY A 163 -8.16 -4.75 1.83
C GLY A 163 -8.68 -5.25 3.17
N ILE A 164 -8.54 -6.56 3.44
CA ILE A 164 -8.86 -7.15 4.75
C ILE A 164 -8.01 -6.53 5.85
N SER A 165 -6.69 -6.43 5.63
CA SER A 165 -5.77 -5.82 6.58
C SER A 165 -6.12 -4.36 6.90
N MET A 166 -6.52 -3.57 5.90
CA MET A 166 -6.94 -2.18 6.09
C MET A 166 -8.18 -2.06 6.99
N VAL A 167 -9.19 -2.92 6.80
CA VAL A 167 -10.39 -2.96 7.64
C VAL A 167 -10.04 -3.33 9.09
N LEU A 168 -9.16 -4.32 9.27
CA LEU A 168 -8.69 -4.72 10.61
C LEU A 168 -7.91 -3.59 11.30
N VAL A 169 -6.98 -2.94 10.58
CA VAL A 169 -6.25 -1.78 11.11
C VAL A 169 -7.21 -0.67 11.53
N LYS A 170 -8.22 -0.35 10.71
CA LYS A 170 -9.23 0.66 11.04
C LYS A 170 -10.00 0.34 12.33
N SER A 171 -10.29 -0.94 12.58
CA SER A 171 -10.88 -1.38 13.85
C SER A 171 -9.91 -1.26 15.03
N MET A 172 -8.61 -1.51 14.79
CA MET A 172 -7.56 -1.50 15.82
C MET A 172 -7.16 -0.09 16.24
N THR A 173 -7.11 0.88 15.32
CA THR A 173 -6.76 2.28 15.62
C THR A 173 -7.75 2.98 16.56
N ARG A 174 -8.92 2.38 16.82
CA ARG A 174 -9.87 2.86 17.85
C ARG A 174 -9.36 2.64 19.28
N THR A 175 -8.48 1.67 19.48
CA THR A 175 -7.99 1.25 20.81
C THR A 175 -6.46 1.22 20.92
N GLU A 176 -5.76 1.03 19.81
CA GLU A 176 -4.31 0.82 19.74
C GLU A 176 -3.63 2.02 19.07
N SER A 177 -2.44 2.39 19.55
CA SER A 177 -1.62 3.41 18.91
C SER A 177 -0.99 2.90 17.61
N VAL A 178 -0.70 3.81 16.66
CA VAL A 178 -0.06 3.45 15.38
C VAL A 178 1.29 2.76 15.60
N VAL A 179 2.11 3.26 16.53
CA VAL A 179 3.42 2.66 16.85
C VAL A 179 3.25 1.23 17.35
N ARG A 180 2.24 0.96 18.19
CA ARG A 180 1.93 -0.39 18.68
C ARG A 180 1.47 -1.33 17.56
N ILE A 181 0.65 -0.83 16.63
CA ILE A 181 0.22 -1.60 15.45
C ILE A 181 1.42 -2.01 14.58
N ILE A 182 2.34 -1.08 14.31
CA ILE A 182 3.54 -1.35 13.49
C ILE A 182 4.53 -2.25 14.27
N PHE A 183 4.68 -2.06 15.57
CA PHE A 183 5.52 -2.90 16.43
C PHE A 183 5.12 -4.38 16.31
N TRP A 184 3.85 -4.69 16.58
CA TRP A 184 3.35 -6.07 16.49
C TRP A 184 3.32 -6.59 15.06
N MET A 185 3.19 -5.70 14.07
CA MET A 185 3.34 -6.07 12.66
C MET A 185 4.72 -6.67 12.38
N LEU A 186 5.78 -5.97 12.77
CA LEU A 186 7.15 -6.41 12.50
C LEU A 186 7.49 -7.69 13.27
N ILE A 187 7.09 -7.77 14.54
CA ILE A 187 7.32 -8.96 15.37
C ILE A 187 6.60 -10.19 14.81
N ILE A 188 5.30 -10.09 14.51
CA ILE A 188 4.52 -11.23 14.03
C ILE A 188 4.94 -11.61 12.61
N GLN A 189 5.24 -10.64 11.74
CA GLN A 189 5.69 -10.94 10.38
C GLN A 189 7.07 -11.60 10.35
N SER A 190 7.99 -11.17 11.22
CA SER A 190 9.28 -11.87 11.40
C SER A 190 9.04 -13.28 11.94
N ALA A 191 8.21 -13.45 12.99
CA ALA A 191 7.93 -14.78 13.53
C ALA A 191 7.31 -15.75 12.50
N VAL A 192 6.38 -15.27 11.67
CA VAL A 192 5.74 -16.05 10.60
C VAL A 192 6.70 -16.31 9.44
N GLY A 193 7.54 -15.33 9.10
CA GLY A 193 8.48 -15.40 7.99
C GLY A 193 9.78 -16.14 8.28
N LEU A 194 10.13 -16.32 9.55
CA LEU A 194 11.45 -16.82 9.95
C LEU A 194 11.71 -18.23 9.43
N VAL A 195 10.80 -19.18 9.64
CA VAL A 195 10.99 -20.57 9.21
C VAL A 195 11.18 -20.69 7.69
N PRO A 196 10.28 -20.15 6.83
CA PRO A 196 10.49 -20.23 5.39
C PRO A 196 11.71 -19.42 4.92
N ALA A 197 12.03 -18.30 5.57
CA ALA A 197 13.23 -17.53 5.27
C ALA A 197 14.52 -18.30 5.57
N LEU A 198 14.59 -19.02 6.70
CA LEU A 198 15.74 -19.84 7.07
C LEU A 198 15.92 -21.03 6.13
N TYR A 199 14.83 -21.64 5.69
CA TYR A 199 14.88 -22.74 4.72
C TYR A 199 15.43 -22.31 3.36
N GLU A 200 15.05 -21.11 2.90
CA GLU A 200 15.47 -20.53 1.61
C GLU A 200 16.72 -19.64 1.74
N TRP A 201 17.36 -19.59 2.92
CA TRP A 201 18.32 -18.54 3.23
C TRP A 201 19.57 -18.60 2.37
N ARG A 202 19.86 -17.50 1.67
CA ARG A 202 21.12 -17.29 0.95
C ARG A 202 21.76 -16.00 1.41
N ASN A 203 23.02 -16.03 1.84
CA ASN A 203 23.68 -14.82 2.33
C ASN A 203 23.64 -13.71 1.27
N PRO A 204 23.01 -12.55 1.56
CA PRO A 204 22.92 -11.48 0.59
C PRO A 204 24.30 -10.92 0.26
N GLY A 205 24.62 -10.84 -1.03
CA GLY A 205 25.83 -10.16 -1.49
C GLY A 205 25.83 -8.69 -1.05
N LEU A 206 27.03 -8.12 -0.82
CA LEU A 206 27.19 -6.75 -0.33
C LEU A 206 26.47 -5.71 -1.21
N ALA A 207 26.38 -5.94 -2.52
CA ALA A 207 25.69 -5.08 -3.47
C ALA A 207 24.16 -5.01 -3.28
N LEU A 208 23.53 -6.00 -2.62
CA LEU A 208 22.08 -6.02 -2.38
C LEU A 208 21.67 -5.26 -1.12
N TRP A 209 22.59 -5.02 -0.19
CA TRP A 209 22.28 -4.37 1.09
C TRP A 209 21.68 -2.97 0.95
N PRO A 210 22.12 -2.10 0.02
CA PRO A 210 21.43 -0.84 -0.24
C PRO A 210 19.93 -1.04 -0.54
N TRP A 211 19.58 -2.01 -1.40
CA TRP A 211 18.19 -2.31 -1.74
C TRP A 211 17.42 -2.92 -0.57
N ILE A 212 18.06 -3.78 0.23
CA ILE A 212 17.46 -4.35 1.46
C ILE A 212 17.14 -3.25 2.48
N VAL A 213 18.03 -2.26 2.64
CA VAL A 213 17.76 -1.12 3.52
C VAL A 213 16.66 -0.24 2.95
N VAL A 214 16.64 0.00 1.64
CA VAL A 214 15.58 0.77 0.97
C VAL A 214 14.23 0.10 1.16
N ILE A 215 14.09 -1.21 0.94
CA ILE A 215 12.79 -1.89 1.09
C ILE A 215 12.30 -1.88 2.56
N ALA A 216 13.22 -1.98 3.52
CA ALA A 216 12.89 -1.87 4.94
C ALA A 216 12.42 -0.47 5.31
N PHE A 217 13.18 0.56 4.91
CA PHE A 217 12.87 1.95 5.19
C PHE A 217 11.57 2.40 4.51
N THR A 218 11.43 2.13 3.21
CA THR A 218 10.26 2.54 2.40
C THR A 218 8.98 1.86 2.85
N GLY A 219 9.07 0.64 3.40
CA GLY A 219 7.97 -0.06 4.03
C GLY A 219 7.36 0.68 5.23
N MET A 220 8.13 1.53 5.94
CA MET A 220 7.61 2.36 7.03
C MET A 220 7.37 3.81 6.63
N SER A 221 8.30 4.40 5.86
CA SER A 221 8.22 5.81 5.47
C SER A 221 7.00 6.10 4.62
N SER A 222 6.58 5.16 3.76
CA SER A 222 5.34 5.27 2.96
C SER A 222 4.12 5.49 3.85
N HIS A 223 3.90 4.62 4.83
CA HIS A 223 2.79 4.73 5.77
C HIS A 223 2.87 5.99 6.63
N PHE A 224 4.07 6.37 7.09
CA PHE A 224 4.25 7.60 7.86
C PHE A 224 3.93 8.85 7.02
N CYS A 225 4.44 8.94 5.79
CA CYS A 225 4.22 10.08 4.89
C CYS A 225 2.74 10.20 4.51
N LEU A 226 2.07 9.08 4.22
CA LEU A 226 0.62 9.07 3.96
C LEU A 226 -0.17 9.58 5.18
N ALA A 227 0.16 9.13 6.39
CA ALA A 227 -0.48 9.60 7.61
C ALA A 227 -0.23 11.11 7.84
N ARG A 228 0.98 11.60 7.56
CA ARG A 228 1.31 13.03 7.62
C ARG A 228 0.53 13.83 6.60
N ALA A 229 0.37 13.35 5.38
CA ALA A 229 -0.41 14.02 4.34
C ALA A 229 -1.87 14.22 4.77
N LEU A 230 -2.48 13.16 5.32
CA LEU A 230 -3.85 13.18 5.85
C LEU A 230 -4.02 14.13 7.06
N ALA A 231 -2.94 14.52 7.73
CA ALA A 231 -3.00 15.53 8.79
C ALA A 231 -3.10 16.97 8.25
N TYR A 232 -2.73 17.21 6.98
CA TYR A 232 -2.75 18.53 6.35
C TYR A 232 -3.91 18.72 5.35
N ALA A 233 -4.51 17.65 4.84
CA ALA A 233 -5.64 17.69 3.92
C ALA A 233 -6.53 16.45 4.06
N ASP A 234 -7.82 16.61 3.73
CA ASP A 234 -8.80 15.52 3.80
C ASP A 234 -8.49 14.39 2.80
N ALA A 235 -8.98 13.19 3.12
CA ALA A 235 -8.82 12.01 2.27
C ALA A 235 -9.35 12.20 0.83
N THR A 236 -10.30 13.10 0.62
CA THR A 236 -10.83 13.47 -0.70
C THR A 236 -9.82 14.21 -1.57
N ILE A 237 -8.88 14.95 -0.96
CA ILE A 237 -7.76 15.62 -1.65
C ILE A 237 -6.59 14.65 -1.80
N ILE A 238 -6.32 13.86 -0.77
CA ILE A 238 -5.19 12.93 -0.72
C ILE A 238 -5.36 11.73 -1.66
N SER A 239 -6.55 11.12 -1.69
CA SER A 239 -6.78 9.90 -2.46
C SER A 239 -6.48 10.07 -3.95
N PRO A 240 -6.93 11.16 -4.63
CA PRO A 240 -6.55 11.48 -6.00
C PRO A 240 -5.05 11.57 -6.26
N MET A 241 -4.27 12.07 -5.30
CA MET A 241 -2.81 12.18 -5.45
C MET A 241 -2.15 10.81 -5.51
N ASP A 242 -2.63 9.85 -4.72
CA ASP A 242 -2.07 8.49 -4.69
C ASP A 242 -2.17 7.79 -6.05
N PHE A 243 -3.19 8.10 -6.85
CA PHE A 243 -3.34 7.54 -8.20
C PHE A 243 -2.22 7.90 -9.17
N LEU A 244 -1.42 8.95 -8.89
CA LEU A 244 -0.19 9.22 -9.65
C LEU A 244 0.79 8.05 -9.58
N ARG A 245 0.68 7.17 -8.58
CA ARG A 245 1.51 5.96 -8.47
C ARG A 245 1.37 5.04 -9.69
N VAL A 246 0.20 4.98 -10.33
CA VAL A 246 -0.01 4.15 -11.53
C VAL A 246 0.83 4.64 -12.72
N PRO A 247 0.66 5.87 -13.26
CA PRO A 247 1.48 6.36 -14.36
C PRO A 247 2.97 6.42 -14.01
N LEU A 248 3.31 6.77 -12.76
CA LEU A 248 4.70 6.82 -12.33
C LEU A 248 5.33 5.42 -12.25
N SER A 249 4.57 4.39 -11.88
CA SER A 249 5.07 3.00 -11.91
C SER A 249 5.34 2.52 -13.34
N ALA A 250 4.51 2.94 -14.31
CA ALA A 250 4.77 2.67 -15.72
C ALA A 250 6.03 3.40 -16.22
N LEU A 251 6.22 4.66 -15.82
CA LEU A 251 7.42 5.42 -16.15
C LEU A 251 8.69 4.77 -15.56
N VAL A 252 8.63 4.32 -14.31
CA VAL A 252 9.73 3.60 -13.65
C VAL A 252 10.01 2.27 -14.34
N GLY A 253 8.96 1.51 -14.68
CA GLY A 253 9.03 0.28 -15.48
C GLY A 253 9.75 0.48 -16.80
N TRP A 254 9.39 1.53 -17.54
CA TRP A 254 10.01 1.87 -18.81
C TRP A 254 11.46 2.32 -18.66
N LEU A 255 11.74 3.21 -17.70
CA LEU A 255 13.07 3.81 -17.54
C LEU A 255 14.11 2.83 -17.01
N LEU A 256 13.74 1.98 -16.05
CA LEU A 256 14.68 1.07 -15.37
C LEU A 256 14.68 -0.35 -15.94
N TYR A 257 13.53 -0.82 -16.45
CA TYR A 257 13.34 -2.21 -16.86
C TYR A 257 12.98 -2.37 -18.34
N HIS A 258 12.96 -1.27 -19.11
CA HIS A 258 12.60 -1.26 -20.52
C HIS A 258 11.22 -1.89 -20.81
N GLU A 259 10.30 -1.82 -19.84
CA GLU A 259 8.92 -2.27 -20.03
C GLU A 259 8.22 -1.40 -21.09
N GLN A 260 7.51 -2.03 -22.02
CA GLN A 260 6.81 -1.28 -23.07
C GLN A 260 5.59 -0.55 -22.50
N ILE A 261 5.52 0.77 -22.73
CA ILE A 261 4.31 1.55 -22.47
C ILE A 261 3.52 1.59 -23.77
N ASP A 262 2.53 0.71 -23.87
CA ASP A 262 1.62 0.69 -25.01
C ASP A 262 0.45 1.68 -24.83
N ILE A 263 -0.33 1.84 -25.90
CA ILE A 263 -1.40 2.84 -25.97
C ILE A 263 -2.48 2.64 -24.91
N PHE A 264 -2.69 1.42 -24.42
CA PHE A 264 -3.72 1.19 -23.41
C PHE A 264 -3.17 1.30 -21.99
N THR A 265 -1.88 1.03 -21.76
CA THR A 265 -1.22 1.41 -20.50
C THR A 265 -1.29 2.93 -20.33
N ALA A 266 -0.96 3.67 -21.39
CA ALA A 266 -1.10 5.13 -21.42
C ALA A 266 -2.56 5.58 -21.27
N GLY A 267 -3.49 4.98 -22.02
CA GLY A 267 -4.92 5.30 -21.98
C GLY A 267 -5.58 5.00 -20.63
N GLY A 268 -5.27 3.85 -20.03
CA GLY A 268 -5.75 3.46 -18.71
C GLY A 268 -5.21 4.38 -17.61
N ALA A 269 -3.92 4.71 -17.65
CA ALA A 269 -3.33 5.69 -16.73
C ALA A 269 -3.99 7.08 -16.88
N MET A 270 -4.25 7.53 -18.11
CA MET A 270 -4.95 8.80 -18.38
C MET A 270 -6.39 8.77 -17.84
N LEU A 271 -7.11 7.67 -18.03
CA LEU A 271 -8.48 7.51 -17.53
C LEU A 271 -8.54 7.52 -15.99
N ILE A 272 -7.58 6.86 -15.34
CA ILE A 272 -7.43 6.89 -13.88
C ILE A 272 -7.17 8.32 -13.39
N LEU A 273 -6.30 9.07 -14.06
CA LEU A 273 -6.02 10.47 -13.73
C LEU A 273 -7.27 11.35 -13.93
N MET A 274 -7.99 11.19 -15.04
CA MET A 274 -9.20 11.96 -15.33
C MET A 274 -10.34 11.66 -14.35
N GLY A 275 -10.58 10.39 -14.03
CA GLY A 275 -11.60 9.99 -13.05
C GLY A 275 -11.35 10.60 -11.68
N ASN A 276 -10.09 10.76 -11.31
CA ASN A 276 -9.69 11.40 -10.06
C ASN A 276 -9.81 12.92 -10.07
N LEU A 277 -9.47 13.56 -11.19
CA LEU A 277 -9.64 15.01 -11.35
C LEU A 277 -11.12 15.41 -11.27
N LEU A 278 -12.00 14.60 -11.86
CA LEU A 278 -13.46 14.78 -11.77
C LEU A 278 -13.99 14.58 -10.34
N ASN A 279 -13.37 13.70 -9.55
CA ASN A 279 -13.71 13.50 -8.14
C ASN A 279 -13.30 14.70 -7.26
N LEU A 280 -12.15 15.31 -7.55
CA LEU A 280 -11.69 16.55 -6.88
C LEU A 280 -12.61 17.75 -7.14
N GLN A 281 -13.18 17.84 -8.34
CA GLN A 281 -14.08 18.93 -8.73
C GLN A 281 -15.47 18.85 -8.08
N ARG A 282 -15.82 17.71 -7.45
CA ARG A 282 -17.17 17.45 -6.91
C ARG A 282 -17.22 17.44 -5.38
N LYS A 283 -16.75 18.50 -4.72
CA LYS A 283 -17.36 19.07 -3.49
C LYS A 283 -16.70 20.38 -3.03
N ALA A 284 -17.36 21.50 -3.29
CA ALA A 284 -17.55 22.53 -2.27
C ALA A 284 -19.04 22.44 -1.88
N PRO A 285 -19.42 22.13 -0.63
CA PRO A 285 -20.79 22.33 -0.20
C PRO A 285 -21.11 23.82 -0.32
N LEU A 286 -22.23 24.15 -0.97
CA LEU A 286 -22.77 25.51 -0.90
C LEU A 286 -23.19 25.76 0.57
N PRO A 287 -22.92 26.95 1.14
CA PRO A 287 -23.27 27.30 2.53
C PRO A 287 -24.74 27.09 2.92
N SER A 288 -25.64 26.91 1.95
CA SER A 288 -27.08 26.73 2.17
C SER A 288 -27.49 25.37 2.76
N GLU A 289 -26.65 24.33 2.71
CA GLU A 289 -26.97 23.01 3.31
C GLU A 289 -26.61 22.91 4.81
N VAL A 290 -25.85 23.86 5.37
CA VAL A 290 -25.53 23.89 6.82
C VAL A 290 -26.62 24.59 7.63
N ALA A 291 -27.48 25.39 6.98
CA ALA A 291 -28.55 26.12 7.66
C ALA A 291 -29.87 25.35 7.78
N ALA A 292 -29.95 24.12 7.24
CA ALA A 292 -31.19 23.34 7.18
C ALA A 292 -31.09 21.93 7.82
N SER A 293 -30.05 21.66 8.61
CA SER A 293 -29.87 20.41 9.36
C SER A 293 -29.78 20.65 10.85
#